data_AF-A0A3C0R7N3-F1
#
_entry.id   AF-A0A3C0R7N3-F1
#
_cell.length_a   1.000
_cell.length_b   1.000
_cell.length_c   1.000
_cell.angle_alpha   90.00
_cell.angle_beta   90.00
_cell.angle_gamma   90.00
#
_symmetry.space_group_name_H-M   'P 1'
#
loop_
_entity.id
_entity.type
_entity.pdbx_description
1 polymer ?
#
loop_
_entity_poly.entity_id
_entity_poly.type
_entity_poly.pdbx_seq_one_letter_code
_entity_poly.pdbx_strand_id
1 'polypeptide(L)'
;DKSQSKEQITLLQTEVKNVDSARLAIQQDFDNASARLDSITTNNIELQGSLAERNQEIQQLKNNIRVTLNKKNATADELSKAKSLIAELNGKITDLFAEVEKLKAENQQLTNANEQLTTDKNKLTAEEGELQQNLNSTTEAKRRVEDVASTLQALNINITAIDIRNGGREKETSTAKRADVFRVSFEIAENRVA
;
A
#
# COMPACT_ATOMS: atom_id res chain seq x y z
N ASP A 1 -76.57 20.79 -27.76
CA ASP A 1 -76.27 19.88 -26.63
C ASP A 1 -75.65 18.53 -27.00
N LYS A 2 -76.32 17.60 -27.70
CA LYS A 2 -75.73 16.26 -27.96
C LYS A 2 -74.45 16.27 -28.82
N SER A 3 -74.27 17.24 -29.72
CA SER A 3 -73.07 17.35 -30.56
C SER A 3 -71.85 17.84 -29.76
N GLN A 4 -72.02 18.88 -28.94
CA GLN A 4 -70.96 19.43 -28.08
C GLN A 4 -70.51 18.42 -27.01
N SER A 5 -71.43 17.65 -26.44
CA SER A 5 -71.10 16.60 -25.49
C SER A 5 -70.27 15.45 -26.12
N LYS A 6 -70.58 15.06 -27.36
CA LYS A 6 -69.78 14.06 -28.10
C LYS A 6 -68.37 14.56 -28.42
N GLU A 7 -68.25 15.82 -28.81
CA GLU A 7 -66.96 16.46 -29.10
C GLU A 7 -66.09 16.54 -27.84
N GLN A 8 -66.68 16.91 -26.70
CA GLN A 8 -65.99 16.95 -25.41
C GLN A 8 -65.56 15.56 -24.90
N ILE A 9 -66.39 14.52 -25.10
CA ILE A 9 -66.02 13.12 -24.80
C ILE A 9 -64.84 12.68 -25.68
N THR A 10 -64.84 13.05 -26.96
CA THR A 10 -63.77 12.69 -27.89
C THR A 10 -62.44 13.33 -27.48
N LEU A 11 -62.47 14.61 -27.09
CA LEU A 11 -61.29 15.32 -26.57
C LEU A 11 -60.74 14.66 -25.31
N LEU A 12 -61.60 14.33 -24.34
CA LEU A 12 -61.19 13.65 -23.11
C LEU A 12 -60.59 12.26 -23.39
N GLN A 13 -61.15 11.51 -24.34
CA GLN A 13 -60.59 10.20 -24.74
C GLN A 13 -59.19 10.32 -25.35
N THR A 14 -58.95 11.34 -26.17
CA THR A 14 -57.62 11.61 -26.74
C THR A 14 -56.63 12.02 -25.66
N GLU A 15 -57.04 12.87 -24.71
CA GLU A 15 -56.20 13.29 -23.58
C GLU A 15 -55.80 12.10 -22.70
N VAL A 16 -56.75 11.22 -22.35
CA VAL A 16 -56.47 10.00 -21.58
C VAL A 16 -55.46 9.10 -22.30
N LYS A 17 -55.61 8.86 -23.61
CA LYS A 17 -54.66 8.04 -24.37
C LYS A 17 -53.24 8.63 -24.39
N ASN A 18 -53.13 9.96 -24.49
CA ASN A 18 -51.85 10.64 -24.48
C ASN A 18 -51.18 10.53 -23.10
N VAL A 19 -51.96 10.71 -22.02
CA VAL A 19 -51.49 10.56 -20.63
C VAL A 19 -51.03 9.12 -20.37
N ASP A 20 -51.79 8.12 -20.81
CA ASP A 20 -51.43 6.71 -20.67
C ASP A 20 -50.12 6.37 -21.39
N SER A 21 -49.96 6.87 -22.62
CA SER A 21 -48.75 6.66 -23.42
C SER A 21 -47.53 7.34 -22.77
N ALA A 22 -47.68 8.56 -22.28
CA ALA A 22 -46.63 9.27 -21.55
C ALA A 22 -46.23 8.53 -20.27
N ARG A 23 -47.20 8.01 -19.53
CA ARG A 23 -46.95 7.22 -18.32
C ARG A 23 -46.16 5.96 -18.62
N LEU A 24 -46.48 5.23 -19.68
CA LEU A 24 -45.74 4.03 -20.07
C LEU A 24 -44.28 4.33 -20.40
N ALA A 25 -44.02 5.40 -21.15
CA ALA A 25 -42.65 5.84 -21.45
C ALA A 25 -41.86 6.21 -20.18
N ILE A 26 -42.48 6.99 -19.29
CA ILE A 26 -41.87 7.38 -18.01
C ILE A 26 -41.61 6.16 -17.12
N GLN A 27 -42.52 5.18 -17.10
CA GLN A 27 -42.34 3.91 -16.37
C GLN A 27 -41.11 3.15 -16.91
N GLN A 28 -40.98 3.05 -18.24
CA GLN A 28 -39.84 2.38 -18.86
C GLN A 28 -38.51 3.08 -18.53
N ASP A 29 -38.47 4.42 -18.58
CA ASP A 29 -37.27 5.19 -18.22
C ASP A 29 -36.89 4.99 -16.74
N PHE A 30 -37.90 4.95 -15.87
CA PHE A 30 -37.70 4.69 -14.44
C PHE A 30 -37.18 3.28 -14.14
N ASP A 31 -37.71 2.27 -14.83
CA ASP A 31 -37.29 0.87 -14.67
C ASP A 31 -35.84 0.70 -15.18
N ASN A 32 -35.48 1.34 -16.29
CA ASN A 32 -34.10 1.37 -16.80
C ASN A 32 -33.13 2.03 -15.82
N ALA A 33 -33.49 3.19 -15.26
CA ALA A 33 -32.68 3.86 -14.25
C ALA A 33 -32.52 2.99 -12.99
N SER A 34 -33.60 2.36 -12.55
CA SER A 34 -33.59 1.44 -11.40
C SER A 34 -32.65 0.27 -11.62
N ALA A 35 -32.71 -0.39 -12.79
CA ALA A 35 -31.83 -1.51 -13.12
C ALA A 35 -30.34 -1.11 -13.14
N ARG A 36 -30.01 0.08 -13.65
CA ARG A 36 -28.64 0.60 -13.62
C ARG A 36 -28.14 0.80 -12.20
N LEU A 37 -28.94 1.42 -11.34
CA LEU A 37 -28.59 1.60 -9.92
C LEU A 37 -28.40 0.26 -9.19
N ASP A 38 -29.31 -0.68 -9.41
CA ASP A 38 -29.27 -1.99 -8.77
C ASP A 38 -28.00 -2.76 -9.20
N SER A 39 -27.55 -2.61 -10.45
CA SER A 39 -26.26 -3.14 -10.92
C SER A 39 -25.05 -2.52 -10.21
N ILE A 40 -25.05 -1.20 -9.98
CA ILE A 40 -23.96 -0.49 -9.29
C ILE A 40 -23.86 -0.96 -7.84
N THR A 41 -25.00 -0.99 -7.15
CA THR A 41 -25.08 -1.33 -5.72
C THR A 41 -24.80 -2.80 -5.44
N THR A 42 -25.27 -3.72 -6.28
CA THR A 42 -24.99 -5.16 -6.13
C THR A 42 -23.51 -5.48 -6.34
N ASN A 43 -22.83 -4.78 -7.25
CA ASN A 43 -21.40 -4.99 -7.51
C ASN A 43 -20.49 -4.27 -6.51
N ASN A 44 -21.03 -3.34 -5.71
CA ASN A 44 -20.29 -2.53 -4.75
C ASN A 44 -21.01 -2.58 -3.39
N ILE A 45 -21.08 -3.79 -2.81
CA ILE A 45 -21.92 -4.16 -1.65
C ILE A 45 -21.69 -3.27 -0.42
N GLU A 46 -20.59 -2.54 -0.35
CA GLU A 46 -20.31 -1.58 0.72
C GLU A 46 -19.98 -0.18 0.17
N LEU A 47 -21.01 0.54 -0.26
CA LEU A 47 -20.87 1.99 -0.42
C LEU A 47 -20.67 2.60 0.97
N GLN A 48 -19.54 3.29 1.18
CA GLN A 48 -19.19 3.95 2.44
C GLN A 48 -19.08 5.46 2.24
N GLY A 49 -19.20 6.23 3.34
CA GLY A 49 -19.04 7.68 3.34
C GLY A 49 -19.96 8.40 2.35
N SER A 50 -19.37 9.26 1.51
CA SER A 50 -20.10 10.10 0.54
C SER A 50 -20.89 9.29 -0.50
N LEU A 51 -20.45 8.06 -0.83
CA LEU A 51 -21.19 7.18 -1.73
C LEU A 51 -22.48 6.66 -1.10
N ALA A 52 -22.46 6.40 0.21
CA ALA A 52 -23.65 5.97 0.95
C ALA A 52 -24.71 7.08 0.99
N GLU A 53 -24.28 8.33 1.24
CA GLU A 53 -25.15 9.51 1.22
C GLU A 53 -25.79 9.71 -0.16
N ARG A 54 -24.97 9.66 -1.23
CA ARG A 54 -25.47 9.75 -2.62
C ARG A 54 -26.46 8.63 -2.95
N ASN A 55 -26.18 7.40 -2.52
CA ASN A 55 -27.11 6.30 -2.71
C ASN A 55 -28.43 6.54 -1.96
N GLN A 56 -28.40 7.06 -0.73
CA GLN A 56 -29.61 7.40 0.01
C GLN A 56 -30.46 8.45 -0.71
N GLU A 57 -29.86 9.51 -1.24
CA GLU A 57 -30.58 10.52 -2.05
C GLU A 57 -31.24 9.89 -3.29
N ILE A 58 -30.52 9.01 -3.98
CA ILE A 58 -31.04 8.27 -5.13
C ILE A 58 -32.22 7.38 -4.72
N GLN A 59 -32.15 6.68 -3.58
CA GLN A 59 -33.26 5.87 -3.07
C GLN A 59 -34.49 6.74 -2.74
N GLN A 60 -34.29 7.94 -2.18
CA GLN A 60 -35.38 8.89 -1.92
C GLN A 60 -36.04 9.35 -3.22
N LEU A 61 -35.27 9.71 -4.25
CA LEU A 61 -35.79 10.06 -5.57
C LEU A 61 -36.55 8.88 -6.21
N LYS A 62 -36.00 7.67 -6.13
CA LYS A 62 -36.64 6.43 -6.63
C LYS A 62 -38.01 6.24 -5.98
N ASN A 63 -38.12 6.45 -4.68
CA ASN A 63 -39.39 6.38 -3.96
C ASN A 63 -40.38 7.47 -4.39
N ASN A 64 -39.94 8.72 -4.52
CA ASN A 64 -40.80 9.84 -4.93
C ASN A 64 -41.39 9.62 -6.34
N ILE A 65 -40.56 9.14 -7.28
CA ILE A 65 -40.98 8.80 -8.64
C ILE A 65 -42.00 7.65 -8.61
N ARG A 66 -41.69 6.57 -7.88
CA ARG A 66 -42.58 5.41 -7.75
C ARG A 66 -43.96 5.79 -7.17
N VAL A 67 -44.01 6.65 -6.16
CA VAL A 67 -45.27 7.14 -5.59
C VAL A 67 -46.10 7.87 -6.65
N THR A 68 -45.46 8.72 -7.46
CA THR A 68 -46.14 9.48 -8.53
C THR A 68 -46.65 8.53 -9.63
N LEU A 69 -45.81 7.58 -10.05
CA LEU A 69 -46.11 6.59 -11.07
C LEU A 69 -47.15 5.55 -10.63
N ASN A 70 -47.41 5.36 -9.34
CA ASN A 70 -48.42 4.44 -8.84
C ASN A 70 -49.82 5.09 -8.66
N LYS A 71 -49.94 6.42 -8.76
CA LYS A 71 -51.24 7.09 -8.69
C LYS A 71 -52.11 6.70 -9.89
N LYS A 72 -53.32 6.19 -9.66
CA LYS A 72 -54.23 5.75 -10.75
C LYS A 72 -54.63 6.92 -11.66
N ASN A 73 -54.81 8.12 -11.11
CA ASN A 73 -55.24 9.32 -11.83
C ASN A 73 -54.14 10.40 -11.81
N ALA A 74 -52.91 10.04 -12.17
CA ALA A 74 -51.81 11.00 -12.24
C ALA A 74 -52.12 12.09 -13.29
N THR A 75 -51.96 13.35 -12.94
CA THR A 75 -52.19 14.46 -13.87
C THR A 75 -51.01 14.65 -14.83
N ALA A 76 -51.23 15.38 -15.93
CA ALA A 76 -50.14 15.73 -16.86
C ALA A 76 -48.99 16.47 -16.17
N ASP A 77 -49.29 17.35 -15.21
CA ASP A 77 -48.29 18.07 -14.42
C ASP A 77 -47.49 17.14 -13.51
N GLU A 78 -48.14 16.16 -12.89
CA GLU A 78 -47.48 15.15 -12.06
C GLU A 78 -46.56 14.25 -12.91
N LEU A 79 -46.99 13.85 -14.11
CA LEU A 79 -46.16 13.09 -15.05
C LEU A 79 -44.97 13.92 -15.55
N SER A 80 -45.17 15.21 -15.84
CA SER A 80 -44.09 16.13 -16.19
C SER A 80 -43.05 16.24 -15.07
N LYS A 81 -43.52 16.39 -13.81
CA LYS A 81 -42.65 16.40 -12.64
C LYS A 81 -41.90 15.07 -12.46
N ALA A 82 -42.58 13.92 -12.64
CA ALA A 82 -41.94 12.61 -12.58
C ALA A 82 -40.83 12.47 -13.63
N LYS A 83 -41.07 12.97 -14.85
CA LYS A 83 -40.06 12.99 -15.92
C LYS A 83 -38.83 13.82 -15.53
N SER A 84 -39.01 14.99 -14.93
CA SER A 84 -37.90 15.80 -14.42
C SER A 84 -37.13 15.11 -13.30
N LEU A 85 -37.82 14.46 -12.36
CA LEU A 85 -37.18 13.67 -11.30
C LEU A 85 -36.39 12.47 -11.84
N ILE A 86 -36.87 11.82 -12.91
CA ILE A 86 -36.13 10.75 -13.59
C ILE A 86 -34.87 11.30 -14.28
N ALA A 87 -34.92 12.49 -14.85
CA ALA A 87 -33.73 13.12 -15.41
C ALA A 87 -32.69 13.40 -14.32
N GLU A 88 -33.11 13.92 -13.17
CA GLU A 88 -32.24 14.11 -12.00
C GLU A 88 -31.67 12.77 -11.47
N LEU A 89 -32.53 11.75 -11.36
CA LEU A 89 -32.14 10.40 -10.95
C LEU A 89 -31.05 9.84 -11.87
N ASN A 90 -31.22 9.96 -13.18
CA ASN A 90 -30.24 9.50 -14.16
C ASN A 90 -28.91 10.25 -14.04
N GLY A 91 -28.94 11.56 -13.78
CA GLY A 91 -27.74 12.34 -13.51
C GLY A 91 -27.00 11.81 -12.29
N LYS A 92 -27.69 11.66 -11.15
CA LYS A 92 -27.08 11.15 -9.91
C LYS A 92 -26.56 9.72 -10.04
N ILE A 93 -27.25 8.84 -10.78
CA ILE A 93 -26.78 7.47 -11.06
C ILE A 93 -25.49 7.52 -11.91
N THR A 94 -25.43 8.40 -12.90
CA THR A 94 -24.24 8.57 -13.75
C THR A 94 -23.05 9.06 -12.93
N ASP A 95 -23.27 10.04 -12.06
CA ASP A 95 -22.22 10.56 -11.17
C ASP A 95 -21.75 9.51 -10.16
N LEU A 96 -22.67 8.73 -9.60
CA LEU A 96 -22.34 7.63 -8.69
C LEU A 96 -21.51 6.56 -9.41
N PHE A 97 -21.91 6.18 -10.63
CA PHE A 97 -21.18 5.21 -11.45
C PHE A 97 -19.75 5.67 -11.74
N ALA A 98 -19.59 6.92 -12.17
CA ALA A 98 -18.29 7.49 -12.48
C ALA A 98 -17.36 7.50 -11.26
N GLU A 99 -17.87 7.89 -10.09
CA GLU A 99 -17.08 7.90 -8.86
C GLU A 99 -16.70 6.48 -8.41
N VAL A 100 -17.62 5.52 -8.52
CA VAL A 100 -17.34 4.11 -8.22
C VAL A 100 -16.24 3.55 -9.13
N GLU A 101 -16.30 3.77 -10.44
CA GLU A 101 -15.27 3.30 -11.37
C GLU A 101 -13.91 3.96 -11.12
N LYS A 102 -13.91 5.26 -10.80
CA LYS A 102 -12.69 5.98 -10.40
C LYS A 102 -12.08 5.38 -9.14
N LEU A 103 -12.86 5.20 -8.08
CA LEU A 103 -12.39 4.63 -6.81
C LEU A 103 -11.92 3.19 -6.97
N LYS A 104 -12.56 2.40 -7.85
CA LYS A 104 -12.11 1.05 -8.18
C LYS A 104 -10.75 1.06 -8.88
N ALA A 105 -10.54 1.97 -9.83
CA ALA A 105 -9.26 2.14 -10.50
C ALA A 105 -8.15 2.60 -9.53
N GLU A 106 -8.45 3.59 -8.67
CA GLU A 106 -7.53 4.06 -7.63
C GLU A 106 -7.17 2.95 -6.65
N ASN A 107 -8.15 2.16 -6.18
CA ASN A 107 -7.89 1.00 -5.32
C ASN A 107 -6.98 -0.03 -5.99
N GLN A 108 -7.19 -0.33 -7.28
CA GLN A 108 -6.31 -1.25 -8.00
C GLN A 108 -4.88 -0.71 -8.10
N GLN A 109 -4.72 0.59 -8.38
CA GLN A 109 -3.40 1.23 -8.41
C GLN A 109 -2.71 1.19 -7.05
N LEU A 110 -3.45 1.47 -5.97
CA LEU A 110 -2.94 1.41 -4.61
C LEU A 110 -2.54 -0.01 -4.20
N THR A 111 -3.32 -1.03 -4.57
CA THR A 111 -2.97 -2.44 -4.34
C THR A 111 -1.65 -2.77 -5.03
N ASN A 112 -1.51 -2.44 -6.32
CA ASN A 112 -0.28 -2.71 -7.07
C ASN A 112 0.93 -1.97 -6.47
N ALA A 113 0.75 -0.72 -6.05
CA ALA A 113 1.80 0.07 -5.40
C ALA A 113 2.22 -0.54 -4.05
N ASN A 114 1.27 -1.01 -3.25
CA ASN A 114 1.54 -1.67 -1.98
C ASN A 114 2.28 -3.01 -2.15
N GLU A 115 1.93 -3.80 -3.17
CA GLU A 115 2.63 -5.04 -3.51
C GLU A 115 4.09 -4.75 -3.92
N GLN A 116 4.30 -3.72 -4.75
CA GLN A 116 5.65 -3.30 -5.15
C GLN A 116 6.47 -2.80 -3.95
N LEU A 117 5.91 -1.93 -3.11
CA LEU A 117 6.57 -1.44 -1.90
C LEU A 117 6.92 -2.56 -0.93
N THR A 118 6.05 -3.57 -0.81
CA THR A 118 6.32 -4.75 0.03
C THR A 118 7.49 -5.57 -0.52
N THR A 119 7.54 -5.76 -1.83
CA THR A 119 8.66 -6.42 -2.52
C THR A 119 9.98 -5.67 -2.29
N ASP A 120 9.99 -4.36 -2.52
CA ASP A 120 11.18 -3.52 -2.37
C ASP A 120 11.66 -3.48 -0.92
N LYS A 121 10.74 -3.39 0.04
CA LYS A 121 11.07 -3.45 1.47
C LYS A 121 11.76 -4.77 1.82
N ASN A 122 11.21 -5.90 1.39
CA ASN A 122 11.79 -7.21 1.68
C ASN A 122 13.19 -7.36 1.08
N LYS A 123 13.39 -6.85 -0.14
CA LYS A 123 14.71 -6.83 -0.78
C LYS A 123 15.72 -5.99 0.00
N LEU A 124 15.35 -4.76 0.38
CA LEU A 124 16.22 -3.88 1.16
C LEU A 124 16.59 -4.47 2.52
N THR A 125 15.63 -5.09 3.21
CA THR A 125 15.89 -5.78 4.49
C THR A 125 16.85 -6.95 4.32
N ALA A 126 16.77 -7.71 3.22
CA ALA A 126 17.72 -8.78 2.94
C ALA A 126 19.13 -8.25 2.65
N GLU A 127 19.24 -7.21 1.82
CA GLU A 127 20.52 -6.55 1.50
C GLU A 127 21.17 -5.95 2.75
N GLU A 128 20.39 -5.33 3.64
CA GLU A 128 20.87 -4.80 4.91
C GLU A 128 21.45 -5.91 5.80
N GLY A 129 20.77 -7.06 5.88
CA GLY A 129 21.24 -8.23 6.63
C GLY A 129 22.57 -8.78 6.07
N GLU A 130 22.69 -8.87 4.75
CA GLU A 130 23.92 -9.32 4.09
C GLU A 130 25.08 -8.34 4.32
N LEU A 131 24.83 -7.04 4.17
CA LEU A 131 25.83 -6.00 4.42
C LEU A 131 26.33 -6.03 5.88
N GLN A 132 25.42 -6.21 6.84
CA GLN A 132 25.79 -6.30 8.24
C GLN A 132 26.67 -7.54 8.53
N GLN A 133 26.33 -8.69 7.92
CA GLN A 133 27.13 -9.90 8.05
C GLN A 133 28.53 -9.71 7.45
N ASN A 134 28.61 -9.13 6.25
CA ASN A 134 29.86 -8.85 5.56
C ASN A 134 30.74 -7.86 6.33
N LEU A 135 30.14 -6.82 6.90
CA LEU A 135 30.84 -5.83 7.73
C LEU A 135 31.43 -6.50 8.99
N ASN A 136 30.64 -7.32 9.68
CA ASN A 136 31.09 -8.04 10.87
C ASN A 136 32.26 -9.00 10.52
N SER A 137 32.10 -9.80 9.45
CA SER A 137 33.14 -10.73 8.99
C SER A 137 34.43 -10.01 8.61
N THR A 138 34.32 -8.91 7.87
CA THR A 138 35.47 -8.09 7.44
C THR A 138 36.17 -7.45 8.64
N THR A 139 35.41 -6.96 9.61
CA THR A 139 35.95 -6.36 10.84
C THR A 139 36.73 -7.39 11.66
N GLU A 140 36.17 -8.59 11.81
CA GLU A 140 36.86 -9.69 12.52
C GLU A 140 38.10 -10.17 11.78
N ALA A 141 38.04 -10.28 10.44
CA ALA A 141 39.21 -10.63 9.64
C ALA A 141 40.31 -9.57 9.77
N LYS A 142 39.94 -8.29 9.69
CA LYS A 142 40.87 -7.17 9.89
C LYS A 142 41.52 -7.22 11.27
N ARG A 143 40.73 -7.44 12.33
CA ARG A 143 41.25 -7.56 13.70
C ARG A 143 42.26 -8.71 13.83
N ARG A 144 41.99 -9.86 13.22
CA ARG A 144 42.94 -10.99 13.20
C ARG A 144 44.23 -10.64 12.48
N VAL A 145 44.15 -9.94 11.35
CA VAL A 145 45.35 -9.50 10.62
C VAL A 145 46.15 -8.49 11.43
N GLU A 146 45.50 -7.51 12.06
CA GLU A 146 46.16 -6.52 12.93
C GLU A 146 46.85 -7.17 14.14
N ASP A 147 46.23 -8.20 14.74
CA ASP A 147 46.79 -8.96 15.86
C ASP A 147 48.08 -9.71 15.44
N VAL A 148 48.05 -10.42 14.31
CA VAL A 148 49.24 -11.10 13.77
C VAL A 148 50.31 -10.10 13.36
N ALA A 149 49.92 -9.00 12.70
CA ALA A 149 50.84 -7.97 12.23
C ALA A 149 51.57 -7.27 13.39
N SER A 150 50.91 -7.08 14.53
CA SER A 150 51.48 -6.41 15.71
C SER A 150 52.25 -7.34 16.66
N THR A 151 52.16 -8.66 16.48
CA THR A 151 52.82 -9.64 17.37
C THR A 151 54.22 -10.00 16.87
N LEU A 152 55.25 -9.68 17.66
CA LEU A 152 56.60 -10.19 17.45
C LEU A 152 56.76 -11.57 18.09
N GLN A 153 57.15 -12.57 17.29
CA GLN A 153 57.42 -13.91 17.78
C GLN A 153 58.93 -14.13 17.92
N ALA A 154 59.39 -14.40 19.14
CA ALA A 154 60.78 -14.74 19.41
C ALA A 154 61.00 -16.27 19.34
N LEU A 155 62.00 -16.68 18.57
CA LEU A 155 62.47 -18.06 18.43
C LEU A 155 63.88 -18.19 19.01
N ASN A 156 64.29 -19.44 19.26
CA ASN A 156 65.67 -19.74 19.67
C ASN A 156 66.14 -18.88 20.86
N ILE A 157 65.30 -18.78 21.89
CA ILE A 157 65.61 -17.99 23.09
C ILE A 157 66.74 -18.68 23.86
N ASN A 158 67.87 -18.01 23.96
CA ASN A 158 69.03 -18.42 24.73
C ASN A 158 69.22 -17.46 25.90
N ILE A 159 69.47 -18.03 27.09
CA ILE A 159 69.69 -17.27 28.32
C ILE A 159 71.06 -17.66 28.86
N THR A 160 71.95 -16.68 28.94
CA THR A 160 73.32 -16.87 29.42
C THR A 160 73.55 -16.01 30.66
N ALA A 161 74.03 -16.63 31.74
CA ALA A 161 74.40 -15.90 32.95
C ALA A 161 75.81 -15.32 32.81
N ILE A 162 75.95 -14.04 33.13
CA ILE A 162 77.18 -13.25 32.95
C ILE A 162 77.67 -12.75 34.31
N ASP A 163 78.94 -13.04 34.60
CA ASP A 163 79.77 -12.48 35.69
C ASP A 163 80.42 -11.19 35.17
N ILE A 164 80.07 -10.04 35.74
CA ILE A 164 80.61 -8.72 35.38
C ILE A 164 81.80 -8.43 36.29
N ARG A 165 83.00 -8.53 35.74
CA ARG A 165 84.25 -8.34 36.48
C ARG A 165 84.69 -6.89 36.54
N ASN A 166 85.62 -6.61 37.45
CA ASN A 166 86.25 -5.30 37.60
C ASN A 166 86.71 -4.70 36.25
N GLY A 167 86.20 -3.50 35.97
CA GLY A 167 86.40 -2.79 34.70
C GLY A 167 85.36 -3.09 33.62
N GLY A 168 84.25 -3.75 33.95
CA GLY A 168 83.13 -4.00 33.02
C GLY A 168 83.32 -5.20 32.09
N ARG A 169 84.29 -6.09 32.38
CA ARG A 169 84.54 -7.27 31.55
C ARG A 169 83.51 -8.35 31.85
N GLU A 170 82.78 -8.76 30.82
CA GLU A 170 81.75 -9.80 30.91
C GLU A 170 82.32 -11.20 30.67
N LYS A 171 81.96 -12.17 31.52
CA LYS A 171 82.31 -13.59 31.34
C LYS A 171 81.12 -14.49 31.64
N GLU A 172 80.88 -15.48 30.78
CA GLU A 172 79.83 -16.48 31.02
C GLU A 172 80.16 -17.34 32.25
N THR A 173 79.13 -17.67 33.02
CA THR A 173 79.25 -18.51 34.22
C THR A 173 78.06 -19.45 34.35
N SER A 174 78.32 -20.68 34.78
CA SER A 174 77.28 -21.64 35.21
C SER A 174 77.07 -21.64 36.72
N THR A 175 77.85 -20.87 37.47
CA THR A 175 77.77 -20.77 38.93
C THR A 175 76.83 -19.66 39.33
N ALA A 176 75.69 -20.01 39.93
CA ALA A 176 74.65 -19.04 40.32
C ALA A 176 75.17 -17.88 41.20
N LYS A 177 76.07 -18.15 42.16
CA LYS A 177 76.64 -17.12 43.04
C LYS A 177 77.52 -16.09 42.32
N ARG A 178 77.91 -16.33 41.08
CA ARG A 178 78.77 -15.45 40.27
C ARG A 178 78.01 -14.75 39.15
N ALA A 179 76.73 -15.04 38.98
CA ALA A 179 75.92 -14.41 37.95
C ALA A 179 75.46 -13.03 38.41
N ASP A 180 75.85 -11.99 37.68
CA ASP A 180 75.44 -10.61 37.95
C ASP A 180 74.27 -10.19 37.05
N VAL A 181 74.27 -10.62 35.78
CA VAL A 181 73.18 -10.35 34.83
C VAL A 181 72.87 -11.59 33.98
N PHE A 182 71.67 -11.61 33.39
CA PHE A 182 71.33 -12.55 32.33
C PHE A 182 71.28 -11.82 30.99
N ARG A 183 72.03 -12.33 30.03
CA ARG A 183 71.88 -11.92 28.63
C ARG A 183 70.86 -12.86 27.98
N VAL A 184 69.82 -12.26 27.42
CA VAL A 184 68.82 -12.97 26.61
C VAL A 184 69.06 -12.63 25.15
N SER A 185 69.27 -13.65 24.32
CA SER A 185 69.34 -13.51 22.87
C SER A 185 68.29 -14.40 22.21
N PHE A 186 67.62 -13.89 21.21
CA PHE A 186 66.59 -14.60 20.47
C PHE A 186 66.57 -14.13 19.03
N GLU A 187 66.01 -14.96 18.15
CA GLU A 187 65.73 -14.62 16.76
C GLU A 187 64.29 -14.15 16.64
N ILE A 188 64.02 -13.16 15.79
CA ILE A 188 62.65 -12.73 15.51
C ILE A 188 62.16 -13.54 14.31
N ALA A 189 61.07 -14.27 14.48
CA ALA A 189 60.43 -14.99 13.37
C ALA A 189 59.93 -14.01 12.32
N GLU A 190 59.93 -14.44 11.05
CA GLU A 190 59.31 -13.69 9.97
C GLU A 190 57.81 -13.48 10.25
N ASN A 191 57.36 -12.23 10.14
CA ASN A 191 55.95 -11.90 10.29
C ASN A 191 55.21 -12.28 9.01
N ARG A 192 54.30 -13.25 9.11
CA ARG A 192 53.58 -13.84 7.98
C ARG A 192 52.65 -12.89 7.22
N VAL A 193 52.40 -11.69 7.74
CA VAL A 193 51.53 -10.67 7.13
C VAL A 193 52.22 -9.32 6.95
N ALA A 194 53.54 -9.23 7.18
CA ALA A 194 54.33 -8.01 6.97
C ALA A 194 54.74 -7.80 5.51
#